data_AF-A0A428WCD7-F1
#
_entry.id   AF-A0A428WCD7-F1
#
_cell.length_a   1.000
_cell.length_b   1.000
_cell.length_c   1.000
_cell.angle_alpha   90.00
_cell.angle_beta   90.00
_cell.angle_gamma   90.00
#
_symmetry.space_group_name_H-M   'P 1'
#
loop_
_entity.id
_entity.type
_entity.pdbx_description
1 polymer ?
#
loop_
_entity_poly.entity_id
_entity_poly.type
_entity_poly.pdbx_seq_one_letter_code
_entity_poly.pdbx_strand_id
1 'polypeptide(L)'
;MSAEDEQKTRAERARAIGLFRYQLIREAADQQHSTKERGRMIRAIAETEHTDPFGRRVRVSRQTLDRWIRDWRAGGFDALVPSPRQATARTPVEVMELAVALRRENPDRTAAGIRRILRAQLGWSPDERTLQRHFTRLGLTRSAAAMPSVFGRFEAERPNELWTGDALHGPHVGGRKTYLFAFIDDHSRALVGYRFGYAEDTVRLAAALRPALASRGVPAGIYVDNGSAFVDAWLLRACAKLGIRLTHSSPGRPQGRGKIERVFRTVRDQFLVEITGEADQPGRHRVSDLLELNRLFAAWVETSYHHAVHSETGQPPLHRWQTGGPFQLPAPAVLTEAFLWEERRTVTKTATVSLHSNIYQVDPILAGRKVELVFDPFDLTAVEVRLDGIPRGTAVPHRVGRHAHPKARPETPPPPPVSTGINYARLLDEAHQGELAQRVNYAALAGRGDNAEIPGQLDLLTGEETAR
;
A
#
# COMPACT_ATOMS: atom_id res chain seq x y z
N MET A 1 -19.14 23.17 -19.48
CA MET A 1 -20.12 24.22 -19.15
C MET A 1 -19.49 25.54 -19.49
N SER A 2 -20.09 26.27 -20.43
CA SER A 2 -19.71 27.65 -20.73
C SER A 2 -19.90 28.50 -19.46
N ALA A 3 -19.17 29.61 -19.32
CA ALA A 3 -19.41 30.59 -18.26
C ALA A 3 -20.87 31.09 -18.26
N GLU A 4 -21.50 31.07 -19.44
CA GLU A 4 -22.92 31.36 -19.64
C GLU A 4 -23.83 30.29 -19.02
N ASP A 5 -23.47 29.00 -19.11
CA ASP A 5 -24.23 27.89 -18.51
C ASP A 5 -24.19 27.95 -16.98
N GLU A 6 -23.03 28.29 -16.40
CA GLU A 6 -22.89 28.49 -14.95
C GLU A 6 -23.71 29.69 -14.47
N GLN A 7 -23.70 30.78 -15.23
CA GLN A 7 -24.45 31.99 -14.89
C GLN A 7 -25.97 31.76 -15.01
N LYS A 8 -26.41 31.01 -16.02
CA LYS A 8 -27.80 30.58 -16.20
C LYS A 8 -28.24 29.65 -15.05
N THR A 9 -27.45 28.64 -14.73
CA THR A 9 -27.72 27.72 -13.61
C THR A 9 -27.82 28.49 -12.28
N ARG A 10 -26.94 29.47 -12.05
CA ARG A 10 -26.96 30.29 -10.84
C ARG A 10 -28.21 31.17 -10.77
N ALA A 11 -28.63 31.75 -11.89
CA ALA A 11 -29.85 32.55 -11.97
C ALA A 11 -31.11 31.71 -11.71
N GLU A 12 -31.18 30.50 -12.28
CA GLU A 12 -32.29 29.56 -12.05
C GLU A 12 -32.38 29.15 -10.57
N ARG A 13 -31.25 28.84 -9.94
CA ARG A 13 -31.22 28.54 -8.50
C ARG A 13 -31.65 29.71 -7.64
N ALA A 14 -31.23 30.94 -7.99
CA ALA A 14 -31.64 32.15 -7.27
C ALA A 14 -33.15 32.38 -7.39
N ARG A 15 -33.74 32.18 -8.57
CA ARG A 15 -35.18 32.27 -8.79
C ARG A 15 -35.96 31.21 -8.03
N ALA A 16 -35.48 29.97 -7.99
CA ALA A 16 -36.11 28.90 -7.20
C ALA A 16 -36.16 29.26 -5.70
N ILE A 17 -35.09 29.85 -5.17
CA ILE A 17 -35.06 30.37 -3.79
C ILE A 17 -36.08 31.50 -3.61
N GLY A 18 -36.19 32.42 -4.56
CA GLY A 18 -37.21 33.49 -4.54
C GLY A 18 -38.63 32.92 -4.50
N LEU A 19 -38.91 31.88 -5.29
CA LEU A 19 -40.23 31.21 -5.33
C LEU A 19 -40.58 30.55 -4.00
N PHE A 20 -39.63 29.85 -3.39
CA PHE A 20 -39.80 29.27 -2.06
C PHE A 20 -40.11 30.35 -1.01
N ARG A 21 -39.36 31.46 -1.01
CA ARG A 21 -39.61 32.59 -0.09
C ARG A 21 -41.02 33.15 -0.27
N TYR A 22 -41.44 33.34 -1.52
CA TYR A 22 -42.78 33.84 -1.84
C TYR A 22 -43.87 32.87 -1.36
N GLN A 23 -43.72 31.57 -1.63
CA GLN A 23 -44.69 30.55 -1.20
C GLN A 23 -44.94 30.59 0.31
N LEU A 24 -43.88 30.80 1.11
CA LEU A 24 -44.00 30.87 2.57
C LEU A 24 -44.70 32.13 3.06
N ILE A 25 -44.57 33.25 2.36
CA ILE A 25 -45.09 34.54 2.83
C ILE A 25 -46.37 34.98 2.14
N ARG A 26 -46.77 34.39 1.01
CA ARG A 26 -47.83 34.92 0.12
C ARG A 26 -49.13 35.25 0.85
N GLU A 27 -49.56 34.39 1.76
CA GLU A 27 -50.80 34.57 2.54
C GLU A 27 -50.59 35.66 3.59
N ALA A 28 -49.52 35.59 4.38
CA ALA A 28 -49.20 36.61 5.38
C ALA A 28 -48.83 37.99 4.80
N ALA A 29 -48.49 38.05 3.51
CA ALA A 29 -48.12 39.27 2.79
C ALA A 29 -49.33 40.08 2.32
N ASP A 30 -50.53 39.47 2.30
CA ASP A 30 -51.78 40.14 1.92
C ASP A 30 -52.02 41.39 2.78
N GLN A 31 -52.48 42.46 2.14
CA GLN A 31 -52.74 43.75 2.77
C GLN A 31 -54.09 43.75 3.52
N GLN A 32 -54.96 42.78 3.25
CA GLN A 32 -56.26 42.64 3.92
C GLN A 32 -56.12 42.12 5.37
N HIS A 33 -54.98 41.53 5.74
CA HIS A 33 -54.75 41.03 7.08
C HIS A 33 -54.37 42.14 8.06
N SER A 34 -55.01 42.13 9.22
CA SER A 34 -54.59 42.97 10.34
C SER A 34 -53.19 42.57 10.86
N THR A 35 -52.52 43.49 11.54
CA THR A 35 -51.21 43.24 12.18
C THR A 35 -51.24 42.02 13.12
N LYS A 36 -52.38 41.80 13.81
CA LYS A 36 -52.56 40.67 14.73
C LYS A 36 -52.71 39.34 13.99
N GLU A 37 -53.44 39.32 12.87
CA GLU A 37 -53.61 38.13 12.02
C GLU A 37 -52.30 37.72 11.35
N ARG A 38 -51.62 38.68 10.71
CA ARG A 38 -50.28 38.46 10.16
C ARG A 38 -49.31 37.92 11.22
N GLY A 39 -49.34 38.51 12.42
CA GLY A 39 -48.49 38.08 13.53
C GLY A 39 -48.74 36.64 13.99
N ARG A 40 -49.98 36.13 13.87
CA ARG A 40 -50.32 34.72 14.14
C ARG A 40 -49.82 33.81 13.01
N MET A 41 -50.06 34.18 11.75
CA MET A 41 -49.62 33.42 10.58
C MET A 41 -48.09 33.25 10.56
N ILE A 42 -47.34 34.32 10.80
CA ILE A 42 -45.87 34.27 10.81
C ILE A 42 -45.32 33.39 11.93
N ARG A 43 -45.98 33.34 13.10
CA ARG A 43 -45.61 32.41 14.18
C ARG A 43 -45.84 30.96 13.77
N ALA A 44 -47.01 30.65 13.21
CA ALA A 44 -47.31 29.31 12.72
C ALA A 44 -46.33 28.85 11.63
N ILE A 45 -45.98 29.73 10.68
CA ILE A 45 -44.98 29.43 9.64
C ILE A 45 -43.61 29.20 10.28
N ALA A 46 -43.19 30.02 11.24
CA ALA A 46 -41.88 29.89 11.89
C ALA A 46 -41.73 28.63 12.76
N GLU A 47 -42.83 28.10 13.30
CA GLU A 47 -42.86 26.87 14.11
C GLU A 47 -42.81 25.59 13.25
N THR A 48 -43.07 25.72 11.94
CA THR A 48 -43.12 24.59 11.00
C THR A 48 -41.77 24.39 10.30
N GLU A 49 -41.41 23.13 10.00
CA GLU A 49 -40.29 22.82 9.11
C GLU A 49 -40.73 22.84 7.64
N HIS A 50 -39.95 23.51 6.81
CA HIS A 50 -40.23 23.66 5.38
C HIS A 50 -39.19 22.92 4.55
N THR A 51 -39.57 22.44 3.37
CA THR A 51 -38.63 21.86 2.42
C THR A 51 -38.22 22.93 1.40
N ASP A 52 -36.93 23.23 1.32
CA ASP A 52 -36.40 24.17 0.33
C ASP A 52 -36.43 23.58 -1.10
N PRO A 53 -36.21 24.39 -2.16
CA PRO A 53 -36.21 23.91 -3.54
C PRO A 53 -35.16 22.85 -3.88
N PHE A 54 -34.24 22.56 -2.97
CA PHE A 54 -33.16 21.60 -3.14
C PHE A 54 -33.30 20.40 -2.19
N GLY A 55 -34.46 20.24 -1.55
CA GLY A 55 -34.81 19.09 -0.72
C GLY A 55 -34.33 19.17 0.74
N ARG A 56 -33.79 20.30 1.20
CA ARG A 56 -33.38 20.45 2.60
C ARG A 56 -34.53 20.91 3.49
N ARG A 57 -34.64 20.29 4.67
CA ARG A 57 -35.52 20.77 5.75
C ARG A 57 -34.92 22.03 6.37
N VAL A 58 -35.70 23.11 6.42
CA VAL A 58 -35.29 24.41 6.96
C VAL A 58 -36.37 24.98 7.88
N ARG A 59 -35.95 25.55 9.01
CA ARG A 59 -36.79 26.43 9.83
C ARG A 59 -36.42 27.88 9.54
N VAL A 60 -37.42 28.71 9.27
CA VAL A 60 -37.23 30.13 8.95
C VAL A 60 -37.69 30.96 10.14
N SER A 61 -36.81 31.81 10.65
CA SER A 61 -37.15 32.66 11.79
C SER A 61 -38.22 33.68 11.43
N ARG A 62 -39.06 34.05 12.42
CA ARG A 62 -40.05 35.12 12.29
C ARG A 62 -39.46 36.41 11.69
N GLN A 63 -38.29 36.83 12.17
CA GLN A 63 -37.61 38.03 11.67
C GLN A 63 -37.28 37.94 10.18
N THR A 64 -36.95 36.74 9.69
CA THR A 64 -36.67 36.50 8.27
C THR A 64 -37.93 36.57 7.42
N LEU A 65 -39.04 35.99 7.90
CA LEU A 65 -40.34 36.05 7.22
C LEU A 65 -40.86 37.49 7.16
N ASP A 66 -40.79 38.24 8.27
CA ASP A 66 -41.17 39.65 8.33
C ASP A 66 -40.30 40.51 7.39
N ARG A 67 -39.01 40.18 7.26
CA ARG A 67 -38.11 40.83 6.29
C ARG A 67 -38.55 40.54 4.85
N TRP A 68 -38.82 39.28 4.51
CA TRP A 68 -39.25 38.92 3.15
C TRP A 68 -40.58 39.58 2.77
N ILE A 69 -41.52 39.73 3.70
CA ILE A 69 -42.77 40.48 3.43
C ILE A 69 -42.47 41.94 3.09
N ARG A 70 -41.58 42.60 3.85
CA ARG A 70 -41.17 43.98 3.54
C ARG A 70 -40.48 44.07 2.18
N ASP A 71 -39.55 43.17 1.91
CA ASP A 71 -38.79 43.17 0.65
C ASP A 71 -39.74 42.94 -0.53
N TRP A 72 -40.67 41.99 -0.42
CA TRP A 72 -41.68 41.73 -1.45
C TRP A 72 -42.66 42.90 -1.65
N ARG A 73 -43.10 43.57 -0.58
CA ARG A 73 -43.96 44.75 -0.71
C ARG A 73 -43.23 45.94 -1.36
N ALA A 74 -41.92 46.05 -1.14
CA ALA A 74 -41.12 47.15 -1.68
C ALA A 74 -40.66 46.92 -3.13
N GLY A 75 -40.34 45.69 -3.50
CA GLY A 75 -39.71 45.38 -4.80
C GLY A 75 -40.23 44.11 -5.48
N GLY A 76 -41.43 43.65 -5.11
CA GLY A 76 -42.10 42.52 -5.73
C GLY A 76 -41.32 41.21 -5.60
N PHE A 77 -41.51 40.30 -6.57
CA PHE A 77 -40.85 39.00 -6.57
C PHE A 77 -39.33 39.12 -6.68
N ASP A 78 -38.81 40.06 -7.46
CA ASP A 78 -37.37 40.20 -7.70
C ASP A 78 -36.62 40.56 -6.41
N ALA A 79 -37.25 41.29 -5.48
CA ALA A 79 -36.67 41.57 -4.17
C ALA A 79 -36.50 40.33 -3.28
N LEU A 80 -37.22 39.23 -3.57
CA LEU A 80 -37.04 37.95 -2.90
C LEU A 80 -35.93 37.10 -3.51
N VAL A 81 -35.44 37.45 -4.70
CA VAL A 81 -34.37 36.71 -5.39
C VAL A 81 -33.02 37.13 -4.80
N PRO A 82 -32.16 36.19 -4.33
CA PRO A 82 -30.85 36.54 -3.78
C PRO A 82 -29.94 37.24 -4.80
N SER A 83 -29.46 38.44 -4.48
CA SER A 83 -28.48 39.15 -5.33
C SER A 83 -27.11 38.45 -5.33
N PRO A 84 -26.38 38.46 -6.46
CA PRO A 84 -25.02 37.97 -6.51
C PRO A 84 -24.11 38.84 -5.62
N ARG A 85 -23.41 38.22 -4.66
CA ARG A 85 -22.37 38.91 -3.87
C ARG A 85 -21.31 39.46 -4.82
N GLN A 86 -21.16 40.79 -4.86
CA GLN A 86 -20.02 41.45 -5.50
C GLN A 86 -18.79 41.25 -4.61
N ALA A 87 -17.79 40.53 -5.12
CA ALA A 87 -16.48 40.47 -4.50
C ALA A 87 -15.56 41.44 -5.25
N THR A 88 -15.16 42.54 -4.60
CA THR A 88 -14.11 43.41 -5.13
C THR A 88 -12.78 42.67 -5.12
N ALA A 89 -12.14 42.56 -6.29
CA ALA A 89 -10.84 41.90 -6.41
C ALA A 89 -9.76 42.80 -5.80
N ARG A 90 -9.21 42.43 -4.65
CA ARG A 90 -8.14 43.16 -3.92
C ARG A 90 -6.74 43.03 -4.55
N THR A 91 -6.63 42.63 -5.81
CA THR A 91 -5.32 42.34 -6.43
C THR A 91 -5.13 43.21 -7.67
N PRO A 92 -4.05 44.03 -7.72
CA PRO A 92 -3.74 44.84 -8.90
C PRO A 92 -3.65 43.98 -10.17
N VAL A 93 -4.18 44.49 -11.28
CA VAL A 93 -4.32 43.76 -12.54
C VAL A 93 -2.94 43.40 -13.11
N GLU A 94 -1.99 44.31 -12.99
CA GLU A 94 -0.62 44.22 -13.49
C GLU A 94 0.12 43.03 -12.87
N VAL A 95 -0.13 42.75 -11.58
CA VAL A 95 0.46 41.62 -10.86
C VAL A 95 -0.12 40.29 -11.36
N MET A 96 -1.40 40.26 -11.70
CA MET A 96 -2.05 39.08 -12.25
C MET A 96 -1.62 38.81 -13.70
N GLU A 97 -1.42 39.87 -14.49
CA GLU A 97 -0.86 39.77 -15.85
C GLU A 97 0.57 39.24 -15.84
N LEU A 98 1.43 39.73 -14.94
CA LEU A 98 2.78 39.20 -14.78
C LEU A 98 2.75 37.73 -14.35
N ALA A 99 1.85 37.35 -13.44
CA ALA A 99 1.68 35.96 -13.03
C ALA A 99 1.29 35.06 -14.22
N VAL A 100 0.44 35.56 -15.13
CA VAL A 100 0.02 34.87 -16.36
C VAL A 100 1.18 34.77 -17.35
N ALA A 101 1.96 35.83 -17.55
CA ALA A 101 3.15 35.80 -18.40
C ALA A 101 4.15 34.74 -17.91
N LEU A 102 4.46 34.75 -16.60
CA LEU A 102 5.32 33.73 -15.98
C LEU A 102 4.79 32.31 -16.15
N ARG A 103 3.47 32.11 -16.12
CA ARG A 103 2.84 30.80 -16.35
C ARG A 103 2.91 30.35 -17.82
N ARG A 104 2.81 31.28 -18.76
CA ARG A 104 2.88 31.00 -20.20
C ARG A 104 4.31 30.69 -20.65
N GLU A 105 5.30 31.39 -20.10
CA GLU A 105 6.72 31.10 -20.36
C GLU A 105 7.12 29.68 -19.96
N ASN A 106 6.55 29.17 -18.87
CA ASN A 106 6.77 27.80 -18.41
C ASN A 106 5.49 27.23 -17.78
N PRO A 107 4.72 26.43 -18.54
CA PRO A 107 3.46 25.82 -18.10
C PRO A 107 3.56 24.90 -16.86
N ASP A 108 4.76 24.47 -16.47
CA ASP A 108 4.98 23.62 -15.30
C ASP A 108 5.20 24.41 -14.00
N ARG A 109 5.44 25.73 -14.05
CA ARG A 109 5.67 26.57 -12.84
C ARG A 109 4.44 26.60 -11.91
N THR A 110 4.50 25.90 -10.78
CA THR A 110 3.38 25.85 -9.80
C THR A 110 2.97 27.24 -9.30
N ALA A 111 1.74 27.37 -8.78
CA ALA A 111 1.28 28.62 -8.20
C ALA A 111 2.17 29.08 -7.02
N ALA A 112 2.64 28.16 -6.18
CA ALA A 112 3.70 28.40 -5.19
C ALA A 112 5.01 28.91 -5.83
N GLY A 113 5.43 28.31 -6.95
CA GLY A 113 6.61 28.73 -7.69
C GLY A 113 6.49 30.15 -8.25
N ILE A 114 5.36 30.48 -8.87
CA ILE A 114 5.08 31.83 -9.40
C ILE A 114 4.98 32.83 -8.26
N ARG A 115 4.32 32.49 -7.15
CA ARG A 115 4.28 33.33 -5.94
C ARG A 115 5.68 33.67 -5.42
N ARG A 116 6.61 32.70 -5.44
CA ARG A 116 8.01 32.93 -5.03
C ARG A 116 8.72 33.90 -5.96
N ILE A 117 8.50 33.79 -7.28
CA ILE A 117 9.05 34.70 -8.28
C ILE A 117 8.49 36.12 -8.10
N LEU A 118 7.16 36.24 -7.94
CA LEU A 118 6.50 37.53 -7.73
C LEU A 118 6.99 38.22 -6.44
N ARG A 119 7.13 37.47 -5.33
CA ARG A 119 7.71 38.02 -4.10
C ARG A 119 9.15 38.50 -4.28
N ALA A 120 9.96 37.75 -5.03
CA ALA A 120 11.35 38.14 -5.28
C ALA A 120 11.45 39.40 -6.16
N GLN A 121 10.59 39.52 -7.17
CA GLN A 121 10.64 40.61 -8.16
C GLN A 121 9.93 41.90 -7.70
N LEU A 122 8.81 41.76 -6.98
CA LEU A 122 7.93 42.87 -6.61
C LEU A 122 7.87 43.13 -5.10
N GLY A 123 8.59 42.33 -4.29
CA GLY A 123 8.52 42.37 -2.82
C GLY A 123 7.21 41.83 -2.23
N TRP A 124 6.19 41.58 -3.06
CA TRP A 124 4.87 41.13 -2.65
C TRP A 124 4.25 40.18 -3.69
N SER A 125 3.35 39.30 -3.25
CA SER A 125 2.58 38.42 -4.13
C SER A 125 1.20 38.15 -3.55
N PRO A 126 0.17 37.98 -4.41
CA PRO A 126 -1.12 37.43 -4.00
C PRO A 126 -0.95 36.02 -3.40
N ASP A 127 -1.94 35.60 -2.62
CA ASP A 127 -1.96 34.25 -2.09
C ASP A 127 -2.00 33.20 -3.21
N GLU A 128 -1.40 32.04 -2.94
CA GLU A 128 -1.31 30.94 -3.89
C GLU A 128 -2.69 30.52 -4.42
N ARG A 129 -3.71 30.48 -3.56
CA ARG A 129 -5.07 30.13 -3.95
C ARG A 129 -5.70 31.16 -4.88
N THR A 130 -5.29 32.43 -4.77
CA THR A 130 -5.74 33.52 -5.65
C THR A 130 -5.12 33.37 -7.05
N LEU A 131 -3.81 33.09 -7.12
CA LEU A 131 -3.11 32.80 -8.37
C LEU A 131 -3.69 31.55 -9.05
N GLN A 132 -3.87 30.47 -8.29
CA GLN A 132 -4.43 29.21 -8.80
C GLN A 132 -5.82 29.42 -9.40
N ARG A 133 -6.73 30.11 -8.68
CA ARG A 133 -8.07 30.42 -9.18
C ARG A 133 -8.04 31.27 -10.45
N HIS A 134 -7.11 32.21 -10.55
CA HIS A 134 -6.98 33.06 -11.73
C HIS A 134 -6.46 32.28 -12.94
N PHE A 135 -5.48 31.40 -12.75
CA PHE A 135 -5.02 30.50 -13.81
C PHE A 135 -6.12 29.55 -14.28
N THR A 136 -6.90 28.98 -13.36
CA THR A 136 -8.07 28.16 -13.72
C THR A 136 -9.09 28.95 -14.56
N ARG A 137 -9.40 30.19 -14.16
CA ARG A 137 -10.33 31.06 -14.92
C ARG A 137 -9.86 31.33 -16.35
N LEU A 138 -8.56 31.48 -16.55
CA LEU A 138 -7.95 31.77 -17.85
C LEU A 138 -7.58 30.50 -18.64
N GLY A 139 -7.93 29.30 -18.15
CA GLY A 139 -7.57 28.04 -18.79
C GLY A 139 -6.07 27.72 -18.78
N LEU A 140 -5.28 28.42 -17.96
CA LEU A 140 -3.83 28.27 -17.81
C LEU A 140 -3.45 27.26 -16.71
N THR A 141 -4.33 26.28 -16.49
CA THR A 141 -4.01 25.10 -15.69
C THR A 141 -2.90 24.31 -16.36
N ARG A 142 -2.14 23.55 -15.56
CA ARG A 142 -1.06 22.69 -16.07
C ARG A 142 -1.64 21.84 -17.18
N SER A 143 -0.92 21.77 -18.31
CA SER A 143 -1.25 21.00 -19.53
C SER A 143 -2.26 19.91 -19.19
N ALA A 144 -3.50 20.10 -19.66
CA ALA A 144 -4.69 19.31 -19.36
C ALA A 144 -4.39 18.14 -18.41
N ALA A 145 -4.31 18.42 -17.10
CA ALA A 145 -4.74 17.41 -16.15
C ALA A 145 -6.17 17.15 -16.58
N ALA A 146 -6.36 15.99 -17.22
CA ALA A 146 -7.60 15.58 -17.85
C ALA A 146 -8.77 16.11 -17.02
N MET A 147 -9.76 16.72 -17.69
CA MET A 147 -11.11 16.82 -17.14
C MET A 147 -11.31 15.62 -16.22
N PRO A 148 -11.65 15.78 -14.92
CA PRO A 148 -11.90 14.62 -14.09
C PRO A 148 -12.98 13.86 -14.84
N SER A 149 -12.57 12.79 -15.51
CA SER A 149 -13.47 11.96 -16.24
C SER A 149 -14.39 11.48 -15.16
N VAL A 150 -15.67 11.84 -15.32
CA VAL A 150 -16.74 11.24 -14.54
C VAL A 150 -16.76 9.79 -14.99
N PHE A 151 -15.83 9.01 -14.45
CA PHE A 151 -15.79 7.58 -14.63
C PHE A 151 -16.96 7.07 -13.81
N GLY A 152 -17.90 6.40 -14.48
CA GLY A 152 -18.89 5.59 -13.78
C GLY A 152 -18.15 4.66 -12.82
N ARG A 153 -18.72 4.42 -11.64
CA ARG A 153 -18.22 3.38 -10.75
C ARG A 153 -18.34 2.06 -11.50
N PHE A 154 -17.22 1.54 -12.00
CA PHE A 154 -17.17 0.21 -12.60
C PHE A 154 -17.35 -0.81 -11.48
N GLU A 155 -18.20 -1.81 -11.69
CA GLU A 155 -18.31 -3.03 -10.90
C GLU A 155 -18.52 -4.19 -11.86
N ALA A 156 -17.74 -5.25 -11.67
CA ALA A 156 -17.91 -6.51 -12.37
C ALA A 156 -19.32 -7.06 -12.15
N GLU A 157 -19.90 -7.67 -13.17
CA GLU A 157 -21.27 -8.18 -13.12
C GLU A 157 -21.35 -9.43 -12.25
N ARG A 158 -20.30 -10.24 -12.22
CA ARG A 158 -20.27 -11.53 -11.50
C ARG A 158 -18.99 -11.73 -10.69
N PRO A 159 -19.02 -12.54 -9.61
CA PRO A 159 -17.81 -12.99 -8.94
C PRO A 159 -16.85 -13.68 -9.90
N ASN A 160 -15.55 -13.56 -9.64
CA ASN A 160 -14.45 -14.09 -10.44
C ASN A 160 -14.37 -13.53 -11.87
N GLU A 161 -15.09 -12.47 -12.21
CA GLU A 161 -14.88 -11.79 -13.50
C GLU A 161 -13.59 -10.95 -13.47
N LEU A 162 -13.34 -10.24 -12.36
CA LEU A 162 -12.16 -9.42 -12.19
C LEU A 162 -11.65 -9.50 -10.75
N TRP A 163 -10.37 -9.89 -10.59
CA TRP A 163 -9.65 -9.75 -9.33
C TRP A 163 -8.70 -8.56 -9.41
N THR A 164 -8.72 -7.69 -8.41
CA THR A 164 -7.78 -6.57 -8.30
C THR A 164 -6.75 -6.87 -7.23
N GLY A 165 -5.46 -6.83 -7.58
CA GLY A 165 -4.35 -7.11 -6.67
C GLY A 165 -3.51 -5.88 -6.35
N ASP A 166 -3.05 -5.79 -5.10
CA ASP A 166 -2.22 -4.69 -4.61
C ASP A 166 -1.44 -5.09 -3.34
N ALA A 167 -0.48 -4.26 -2.93
CA ALA A 167 0.31 -4.42 -1.72
C ALA A 167 0.03 -3.32 -0.68
N LEU A 168 -0.03 -3.71 0.59
CA LEU A 168 -0.18 -2.84 1.75
C LEU A 168 1.05 -2.96 2.66
N HIS A 169 1.59 -1.83 3.09
CA HIS A 169 2.61 -1.80 4.14
C HIS A 169 2.06 -2.31 5.48
N GLY A 170 2.70 -3.35 6.01
CA GLY A 170 2.36 -3.98 7.29
C GLY A 170 3.27 -3.55 8.45
N PRO A 171 3.10 -4.18 9.63
CA PRO A 171 3.90 -3.91 10.81
C PRO A 171 5.32 -4.47 10.65
N HIS A 172 6.22 -4.08 11.55
CA HIS A 172 7.50 -4.76 11.69
C HIS A 172 7.30 -6.04 12.50
N VAL A 173 7.80 -7.18 12.02
CA VAL A 173 7.74 -8.48 12.70
C VAL A 173 9.11 -9.13 12.59
N GLY A 174 9.64 -9.71 13.67
CA GLY A 174 11.00 -10.26 13.67
C GLY A 174 12.06 -9.24 13.25
N GLY A 175 11.88 -7.96 13.62
CA GLY A 175 12.81 -6.87 13.29
C GLY A 175 12.77 -6.38 11.84
N ARG A 176 11.82 -6.83 11.02
CA ARG A 176 11.75 -6.49 9.58
C ARG A 176 10.36 -5.98 9.20
N LYS A 177 10.31 -4.98 8.32
CA LYS A 177 9.05 -4.45 7.77
C LYS A 177 8.35 -5.54 6.95
N THR A 178 7.03 -5.67 7.11
CA THR A 178 6.21 -6.60 6.34
C THR A 178 5.35 -5.88 5.30
N TYR A 179 4.87 -6.64 4.32
CA TYR A 179 4.01 -6.21 3.23
C TYR A 179 2.91 -7.25 3.05
N LEU A 180 1.65 -6.82 3.06
CA LEU A 180 0.49 -7.65 2.73
C LEU A 180 0.24 -7.56 1.23
N PHE A 181 0.38 -8.67 0.52
CA PHE A 181 -0.17 -8.80 -0.82
C PHE A 181 -1.58 -9.31 -0.72
N ALA A 182 -2.53 -8.69 -1.43
CA ALA A 182 -3.90 -9.13 -1.43
C ALA A 182 -4.54 -8.99 -2.82
N PHE A 183 -5.52 -9.85 -3.07
CA PHE A 183 -6.43 -9.81 -4.20
C PHE A 183 -7.86 -9.70 -3.67
N ILE A 184 -8.58 -8.70 -4.17
CA ILE A 184 -10.01 -8.53 -3.93
C ILE A 184 -10.79 -8.92 -5.18
N ASP A 185 -11.89 -9.64 -5.00
CA ASP A 185 -12.89 -9.84 -6.06
C ASP A 185 -13.72 -8.56 -6.28
N ASP A 186 -13.77 -8.10 -7.53
CA ASP A 186 -14.36 -6.81 -7.89
C ASP A 186 -15.88 -6.76 -7.71
N HIS A 187 -16.58 -7.88 -7.81
CA HIS A 187 -18.03 -7.95 -7.60
C HIS A 187 -18.36 -8.06 -6.11
N SER A 188 -17.87 -9.13 -5.48
CA SER A 188 -18.28 -9.52 -4.13
C SER A 188 -17.63 -8.70 -3.01
N ARG A 189 -16.49 -8.05 -3.28
CA ARG A 189 -15.58 -7.46 -2.28
C ARG A 189 -14.85 -8.50 -1.42
N ALA A 190 -14.95 -9.80 -1.73
CA ALA A 190 -14.26 -10.83 -0.96
C ALA A 190 -12.74 -10.72 -1.15
N LEU A 191 -11.98 -10.97 -0.08
CA LEU A 191 -10.53 -11.13 -0.16
C LEU A 191 -10.25 -12.57 -0.59
N VAL A 192 -10.01 -12.75 -1.88
CA VAL A 192 -9.88 -14.07 -2.52
C VAL A 192 -8.47 -14.64 -2.39
N GLY A 193 -7.47 -13.79 -2.21
CA GLY A 193 -6.08 -14.19 -1.99
C GLY A 193 -5.36 -13.17 -1.13
N TYR A 194 -4.53 -13.62 -0.19
CA TYR A 194 -3.77 -12.71 0.66
C TYR A 194 -2.60 -13.40 1.35
N ARG A 195 -1.50 -12.66 1.57
CA ARG A 195 -0.33 -13.13 2.32
C ARG A 195 0.57 -11.96 2.74
N PHE A 196 1.04 -11.97 3.99
CA PHE A 196 2.13 -11.14 4.46
C PHE A 196 3.49 -11.75 4.09
N GLY A 197 4.42 -10.89 3.67
CA GLY A 197 5.83 -11.20 3.42
C GLY A 197 6.78 -10.08 3.90
N TYR A 198 8.09 -10.32 3.87
CA TYR A 198 9.14 -9.37 4.27
C TYR A 198 9.73 -8.54 3.12
N ALA A 199 9.28 -8.75 1.89
CA ALA A 199 9.74 -8.01 0.74
C ALA A 199 8.58 -7.78 -0.22
N GLU A 200 8.67 -6.68 -0.97
CA GLU A 200 7.73 -6.35 -2.02
C GLU A 200 8.22 -7.02 -3.33
N ASP A 201 8.11 -8.36 -3.44
CA ASP A 201 8.67 -9.12 -4.56
C ASP A 201 7.68 -10.04 -5.29
N THR A 202 8.06 -10.40 -6.53
CA THR A 202 7.35 -11.26 -7.48
C THR A 202 6.85 -12.57 -6.89
N VAL A 203 7.70 -13.17 -6.08
CA VAL A 203 7.54 -14.54 -5.59
C VAL A 203 6.45 -14.56 -4.52
N ARG A 204 6.26 -13.46 -3.80
CA ARG A 204 5.24 -13.31 -2.76
C ARG A 204 3.85 -13.00 -3.31
N LEU A 205 3.76 -12.26 -4.43
CA LEU A 205 2.49 -12.13 -5.16
C LEU A 205 2.00 -13.50 -5.65
N ALA A 206 2.91 -14.32 -6.19
CA ALA A 206 2.62 -15.70 -6.57
C ALA A 206 2.15 -16.55 -5.38
N ALA A 207 2.81 -16.37 -4.24
CA ALA A 207 2.50 -17.09 -3.01
C ALA A 207 1.13 -16.74 -2.40
N ALA A 208 0.58 -15.55 -2.70
CA ALA A 208 -0.80 -15.19 -2.38
C ALA A 208 -1.80 -15.68 -3.45
N LEU A 209 -1.40 -15.66 -4.73
CA LEU A 209 -2.27 -16.00 -5.86
C LEU A 209 -2.50 -17.51 -6.03
N ARG A 210 -1.48 -18.35 -5.83
CA ARG A 210 -1.63 -19.82 -6.01
C ARG A 210 -2.70 -20.43 -5.10
N PRO A 211 -2.70 -20.17 -3.78
CA PRO A 211 -3.73 -20.71 -2.89
C PRO A 211 -5.12 -20.12 -3.18
N ALA A 212 -5.18 -18.85 -3.62
CA ALA A 212 -6.41 -18.20 -4.04
C ALA A 212 -7.05 -18.92 -5.23
N LEU A 213 -6.29 -19.17 -6.29
CA LEU A 213 -6.78 -19.90 -7.47
C LEU A 213 -7.22 -21.33 -7.13
N ALA A 214 -6.49 -22.00 -6.23
CA ALA A 214 -6.82 -23.36 -5.79
C ALA A 214 -8.14 -23.44 -5.00
N SER A 215 -8.49 -22.41 -4.24
CA SER A 215 -9.63 -22.42 -3.32
C SER A 215 -10.84 -21.60 -3.81
N ARG A 216 -10.61 -20.58 -4.63
CA ARG A 216 -11.62 -19.63 -5.14
C ARG A 216 -11.81 -19.72 -6.66
N GLY A 217 -11.10 -20.61 -7.35
CA GLY A 217 -11.23 -20.80 -8.79
C GLY A 217 -10.44 -19.78 -9.62
N VAL A 218 -10.57 -19.86 -10.94
CA VAL A 218 -9.81 -19.04 -11.89
C VAL A 218 -10.65 -17.83 -12.33
N PRO A 219 -10.18 -16.58 -12.14
CA PRO A 219 -10.91 -15.40 -12.60
C PRO A 219 -10.75 -15.17 -14.11
N ALA A 220 -11.69 -14.47 -14.73
CA ALA A 220 -11.59 -14.08 -16.14
C ALA A 220 -10.50 -13.02 -16.37
N GLY A 221 -10.23 -12.16 -15.38
CA GLY A 221 -9.19 -11.15 -15.44
C GLY A 221 -8.56 -10.84 -14.10
N ILE A 222 -7.30 -10.40 -14.14
CA ILE A 222 -6.55 -9.85 -13.01
C ILE A 222 -6.09 -8.44 -13.37
N TYR A 223 -6.34 -7.49 -12.47
CA TYR A 223 -5.87 -6.11 -12.55
C TYR A 223 -4.86 -5.83 -11.44
N VAL A 224 -3.61 -5.50 -11.81
CA VAL A 224 -2.51 -5.23 -10.87
C VAL A 224 -1.69 -4.03 -11.32
N ASP A 225 -0.83 -3.50 -10.44
CA ASP A 225 0.13 -2.47 -10.85
C ASP A 225 1.23 -3.05 -11.76
N ASN A 226 1.99 -2.18 -12.45
CA ASN A 226 3.20 -2.63 -13.16
C ASN A 226 4.26 -3.00 -12.12
N GLY A 227 4.62 -4.29 -12.07
CA GLY A 227 5.71 -4.76 -11.24
C GLY A 227 7.06 -4.51 -11.91
N SER A 228 8.13 -5.09 -11.36
CA SER A 228 9.37 -5.20 -12.14
C SER A 228 9.11 -6.04 -13.41
N ALA A 229 9.80 -5.78 -14.52
CA ALA A 229 9.60 -6.51 -15.79
C ALA A 229 9.65 -8.05 -15.65
N PHE A 230 10.40 -8.56 -14.67
CA PHE A 230 10.46 -9.98 -14.36
C PHE A 230 9.16 -10.50 -13.70
N VAL A 231 8.52 -9.68 -12.85
CA VAL A 231 7.20 -9.96 -12.26
C VAL A 231 6.17 -10.14 -13.35
N ASP A 232 6.13 -9.18 -14.25
CA ASP A 232 5.10 -9.11 -15.27
C ASP A 232 5.24 -10.28 -16.24
N ALA A 233 6.47 -10.68 -16.62
CA ALA A 233 6.69 -11.81 -17.51
C ALA A 233 6.22 -13.16 -16.92
N TRP A 234 6.55 -13.45 -15.65
CA TRP A 234 6.09 -14.68 -15.00
C TRP A 234 4.57 -14.67 -14.78
N LEU A 235 4.04 -13.57 -14.24
CA LEU A 235 2.61 -13.47 -13.94
C LEU A 235 1.78 -13.56 -15.23
N LEU A 236 2.24 -12.90 -16.30
CA LEU A 236 1.63 -12.99 -17.62
C LEU A 236 1.59 -14.43 -18.13
N ARG A 237 2.67 -15.20 -17.96
CA ARG A 237 2.72 -16.62 -18.36
C ARG A 237 1.78 -17.48 -17.54
N ALA A 238 1.76 -17.32 -16.22
CA ALA A 238 0.84 -18.03 -15.33
C ALA A 238 -0.63 -17.72 -15.71
N CYS A 239 -0.94 -16.44 -15.94
CA CYS A 239 -2.25 -16.00 -16.40
C CYS A 239 -2.59 -16.61 -17.77
N ALA A 240 -1.67 -16.59 -18.74
CA ALA A 240 -1.88 -17.16 -20.07
C ALA A 240 -2.18 -18.67 -20.02
N LYS A 241 -1.45 -19.44 -19.19
CA LYS A 241 -1.70 -20.88 -19.01
C LYS A 241 -3.06 -21.18 -18.40
N LEU A 242 -3.57 -20.28 -17.57
CA LEU A 242 -4.86 -20.41 -16.88
C LEU A 242 -6.00 -19.71 -17.63
N GLY A 243 -5.74 -19.06 -18.77
CA GLY A 243 -6.76 -18.31 -19.53
C GLY A 243 -7.20 -17.00 -18.87
N ILE A 244 -6.40 -16.44 -17.96
CA ILE A 244 -6.69 -15.21 -17.22
C ILE A 244 -6.20 -14.01 -18.03
N ARG A 245 -7.05 -12.99 -18.20
CA ARG A 245 -6.64 -11.71 -18.80
C ARG A 245 -5.89 -10.85 -17.79
N LEU A 246 -4.58 -10.72 -17.94
CA LEU A 246 -3.78 -9.80 -17.12
C LEU A 246 -3.85 -8.38 -17.67
N THR A 247 -4.24 -7.43 -16.83
CA THR A 247 -4.27 -5.99 -17.15
C THR A 247 -3.44 -5.23 -16.13
N HIS A 248 -2.50 -4.41 -16.60
CA HIS A 248 -1.72 -3.55 -15.73
C HIS A 248 -2.28 -2.13 -15.68
N SER A 249 -2.13 -1.49 -14.53
CA SER A 249 -2.44 -0.06 -14.39
C SER A 249 -1.54 0.76 -15.33
N SER A 250 -2.10 1.75 -16.02
CA SER A 250 -1.26 2.67 -16.81
C SER A 250 -0.52 3.63 -15.86
N PRO A 251 0.77 3.95 -16.11
CA PRO A 251 1.50 4.91 -15.29
C PRO A 251 0.72 6.22 -15.11
N GLY A 252 0.54 6.66 -13.87
CA GLY A 252 -0.22 7.87 -13.54
C GLY A 252 -1.75 7.74 -13.62
N ARG A 253 -2.29 6.52 -13.78
CA ARG A 253 -3.73 6.24 -13.82
C ARG A 253 -4.17 5.16 -12.82
N PRO A 254 -4.19 5.45 -11.50
CA PRO A 254 -4.56 4.49 -10.46
C PRO A 254 -6.08 4.24 -10.34
N GLN A 255 -6.92 4.74 -11.27
CA GLN A 255 -8.36 4.90 -11.07
C GLN A 255 -9.17 3.57 -10.95
N GLY A 256 -8.54 2.41 -11.14
CA GLY A 256 -9.14 1.08 -10.90
C GLY A 256 -8.94 0.49 -9.49
N ARG A 257 -8.11 1.11 -8.63
CA ARG A 257 -7.68 0.51 -7.34
C ARG A 257 -8.53 0.92 -6.13
N GLY A 258 -9.52 1.79 -6.30
CA GLY A 258 -10.28 2.35 -5.17
C GLY A 258 -10.94 1.30 -4.25
N LYS A 259 -11.31 0.12 -4.79
CA LYS A 259 -11.92 -0.97 -4.03
C LYS A 259 -10.90 -1.68 -3.12
N ILE A 260 -9.73 -2.03 -3.64
CA ILE A 260 -8.67 -2.64 -2.83
C ILE A 260 -8.09 -1.63 -1.83
N GLU A 261 -7.96 -0.36 -2.20
CA GLU A 261 -7.57 0.72 -1.29
C GLU A 261 -8.55 0.89 -0.13
N ARG A 262 -9.85 0.76 -0.39
CA ARG A 262 -10.89 0.77 0.64
C ARG A 262 -10.75 -0.40 1.60
N VAL A 263 -10.54 -1.62 1.08
CA VAL A 263 -10.29 -2.79 1.93
C VAL A 263 -9.00 -2.62 2.74
N PHE A 264 -7.94 -2.06 2.16
CA PHE A 264 -6.73 -1.75 2.90
C PHE A 264 -6.92 -0.72 4.01
N ARG A 265 -7.88 0.19 3.87
CA ARG A 265 -8.28 1.05 4.99
C ARG A 265 -8.93 0.22 6.09
N THR A 266 -9.86 -0.67 5.75
CA THR A 266 -10.47 -1.61 6.71
C THR A 266 -9.42 -2.48 7.41
N VAL A 267 -8.45 -3.02 6.68
CA VAL A 267 -7.33 -3.79 7.25
C VAL A 267 -6.54 -2.95 8.25
N ARG A 268 -6.24 -1.69 7.93
CA ARG A 268 -5.55 -0.78 8.86
C ARG A 268 -6.38 -0.54 10.11
N ASP A 269 -7.64 -0.16 9.92
CA ASP A 269 -8.53 0.33 10.99
C ASP A 269 -9.05 -0.79 11.91
N GLN A 270 -9.03 -2.05 11.48
CA GLN A 270 -9.57 -3.18 12.24
C GLN A 270 -8.53 -4.23 12.64
N PHE A 271 -7.58 -4.55 11.76
CA PHE A 271 -6.60 -5.62 12.03
C PHE A 271 -5.26 -5.06 12.50
N LEU A 272 -4.68 -4.11 11.75
CA LEU A 272 -3.33 -3.60 12.06
C LEU A 272 -3.27 -2.73 13.33
N VAL A 273 -4.40 -2.18 13.78
CA VAL A 273 -4.47 -1.47 15.06
C VAL A 273 -4.35 -2.39 16.27
N GLU A 274 -4.69 -3.68 16.11
CA GLU A 274 -4.67 -4.70 17.16
C GLU A 274 -3.35 -5.50 17.21
N ILE A 275 -2.46 -5.31 16.23
CA ILE A 275 -1.25 -6.13 16.04
C ILE A 275 0.01 -5.26 16.15
N THR A 276 1.03 -5.79 16.81
CA THR A 276 2.38 -5.20 16.85
C THR A 276 3.46 -6.28 16.79
N GLY A 277 4.65 -5.96 16.30
CA GLY A 277 5.84 -6.83 16.51
C GLY A 277 6.79 -6.32 17.58
N GLU A 278 6.49 -5.17 18.19
CA GLU A 278 7.26 -4.61 19.30
C GLU A 278 6.77 -5.22 20.63
N ALA A 279 7.69 -5.33 21.60
CA ALA A 279 7.30 -5.65 22.96
C ALA A 279 6.63 -4.44 23.63
N ASP A 280 5.80 -4.71 24.63
CA ASP A 280 5.30 -3.70 25.58
C ASP A 280 4.45 -2.56 24.98
N GLN A 281 3.70 -2.80 23.88
CA GLN A 281 2.63 -1.90 23.46
C GLN A 281 1.30 -2.32 24.12
N PRO A 282 0.75 -1.55 25.07
CA PRO A 282 -0.49 -1.90 25.74
C PRO A 282 -1.67 -2.01 24.77
N GLY A 283 -2.50 -3.03 24.93
CA GLY A 283 -3.72 -3.22 24.14
C GLY A 283 -3.52 -3.78 22.73
N ARG A 284 -2.31 -4.27 22.39
CA ARG A 284 -2.03 -4.90 21.09
C ARG A 284 -1.43 -6.29 21.26
N HIS A 285 -1.82 -7.21 20.39
CA HIS A 285 -1.26 -8.56 20.35
C HIS A 285 0.13 -8.53 19.69
N ARG A 286 1.13 -9.02 20.42
CA ARG A 286 2.50 -9.13 19.93
C ARG A 286 2.63 -10.35 19.03
N VAL A 287 3.09 -10.13 17.81
CA VAL A 287 3.37 -11.16 16.82
C VAL A 287 4.87 -11.30 16.63
N SER A 288 5.37 -12.52 16.81
CA SER A 288 6.80 -12.81 16.83
C SER A 288 7.36 -13.17 15.46
N ASP A 289 6.55 -13.81 14.61
CA ASP A 289 6.95 -14.28 13.30
C ASP A 289 5.87 -14.11 12.22
N LEU A 290 6.28 -14.32 10.97
CA LEU A 290 5.43 -14.14 9.79
C LEU A 290 4.32 -15.21 9.68
N LEU A 291 4.54 -16.40 10.24
CA LEU A 291 3.57 -17.49 10.20
C LEU A 291 2.38 -17.16 11.11
N GLU A 292 2.67 -16.69 12.33
CA GLU A 292 1.67 -16.20 13.26
C GLU A 292 0.88 -15.02 12.67
N LEU A 293 1.57 -14.04 12.04
CA LEU A 293 0.91 -12.89 11.39
C LEU A 293 -0.08 -13.36 10.32
N ASN A 294 0.35 -14.26 9.44
CA ASN A 294 -0.50 -14.79 8.37
C ASN A 294 -1.69 -15.60 8.92
N ARG A 295 -1.48 -16.38 9.98
CA ARG A 295 -2.54 -17.16 10.64
C ARG A 295 -3.60 -16.23 11.25
N LEU A 296 -3.19 -15.20 11.98
CA LEU A 296 -4.10 -14.24 12.60
C LEU A 296 -4.84 -13.42 11.53
N PHE A 297 -4.16 -13.01 10.47
CA PHE A 297 -4.80 -12.30 9.37
C PHE A 297 -5.83 -13.17 8.66
N ALA A 298 -5.50 -14.43 8.36
CA ALA A 298 -6.45 -15.37 7.79
C ALA A 298 -7.67 -15.59 8.69
N ALA A 299 -7.47 -15.71 10.01
CA ALA A 299 -8.57 -15.82 10.96
C ALA A 299 -9.46 -14.57 10.95
N TRP A 300 -8.89 -13.36 10.96
CA TRP A 300 -9.66 -12.12 10.88
C TRP A 300 -10.43 -12.01 9.56
N VAL A 301 -9.80 -12.33 8.42
CA VAL A 301 -10.46 -12.31 7.11
C VAL A 301 -11.65 -13.25 7.10
N GLU A 302 -11.44 -14.52 7.46
CA GLU A 302 -12.46 -15.57 7.32
C GLU A 302 -13.53 -15.54 8.41
N THR A 303 -13.28 -14.97 9.59
CA THR A 303 -14.29 -14.94 10.68
C THR A 303 -14.97 -13.59 10.86
N SER A 304 -14.32 -12.50 10.44
CA SER A 304 -14.82 -11.13 10.67
C SER A 304 -15.11 -10.41 9.35
N TYR A 305 -14.09 -10.15 8.51
CA TYR A 305 -14.26 -9.34 7.29
C TYR A 305 -15.26 -9.98 6.31
N HIS A 306 -15.12 -11.28 6.06
CA HIS A 306 -15.97 -12.02 5.12
C HIS A 306 -17.44 -12.12 5.54
N HIS A 307 -17.73 -12.00 6.84
CA HIS A 307 -19.06 -12.12 7.40
C HIS A 307 -19.72 -10.77 7.71
N ALA A 308 -18.95 -9.68 7.78
CA ALA A 308 -19.49 -8.35 8.01
C ALA A 308 -20.24 -7.82 6.77
N VAL A 309 -21.43 -7.24 6.97
CA VAL A 309 -22.22 -6.64 5.89
C VAL A 309 -21.46 -5.45 5.30
N HIS A 310 -21.12 -5.53 4.01
CA HIS A 310 -20.35 -4.47 3.36
C HIS A 310 -21.25 -3.28 2.99
N SER A 311 -20.86 -2.09 3.46
CA SER A 311 -21.66 -0.85 3.37
C SER A 311 -22.14 -0.46 1.95
N GLU A 312 -21.38 -0.78 0.90
CA GLU A 312 -21.77 -0.45 -0.48
C GLU A 312 -22.64 -1.52 -1.14
N THR A 313 -22.47 -2.80 -0.76
CA THR A 313 -23.12 -3.94 -1.43
C THR A 313 -24.32 -4.45 -0.64
N GLY A 314 -24.45 -4.07 0.63
CA GLY A 314 -25.50 -4.53 1.53
C GLY A 314 -25.43 -6.00 1.90
N GLN A 315 -24.35 -6.71 1.55
CA GLN A 315 -24.20 -8.15 1.76
C GLN A 315 -22.81 -8.49 2.34
N PRO A 316 -22.67 -9.59 3.10
CA PRO A 316 -21.36 -10.10 3.49
C PRO A 316 -20.53 -10.50 2.26
N PRO A 317 -19.24 -10.10 2.15
CA PRO A 317 -18.43 -10.36 0.97
C PRO A 317 -18.35 -11.82 0.56
N LEU A 318 -18.13 -12.73 1.52
CA LEU A 318 -18.01 -14.15 1.22
C LEU A 318 -19.34 -14.75 0.79
N HIS A 319 -20.44 -14.37 1.42
CA HIS A 319 -21.79 -14.78 1.02
C HIS A 319 -22.07 -14.35 -0.43
N ARG A 320 -21.83 -13.07 -0.74
CA ARG A 320 -22.01 -12.53 -2.10
C ARG A 320 -21.16 -13.26 -3.13
N TRP A 321 -19.92 -13.62 -2.79
CA TRP A 321 -19.06 -14.42 -3.65
C TRP A 321 -19.63 -15.84 -3.87
N GLN A 322 -20.02 -16.54 -2.80
CA GLN A 322 -20.57 -17.90 -2.86
C GLN A 322 -21.85 -17.99 -3.69
N THR A 323 -22.70 -16.96 -3.65
CA THR A 323 -23.95 -16.93 -4.45
C THR A 323 -23.71 -16.93 -5.96
N GLY A 324 -22.51 -16.57 -6.43
CA GLY A 324 -22.16 -16.66 -7.86
C GLY A 324 -21.62 -18.02 -8.31
N GLY A 325 -21.43 -18.97 -7.38
CA GLY A 325 -20.87 -20.30 -7.64
C GLY A 325 -21.91 -21.34 -8.06
N PRO A 326 -21.48 -22.60 -8.30
CA PRO A 326 -20.14 -23.14 -8.05
C PRO A 326 -19.11 -22.70 -9.10
N PHE A 327 -17.88 -22.42 -8.65
CA PHE A 327 -16.74 -22.11 -9.53
C PHE A 327 -15.91 -23.36 -9.79
N GLN A 328 -15.47 -23.53 -11.04
CA GLN A 328 -14.54 -24.61 -11.39
C GLN A 328 -13.15 -24.30 -10.82
N LEU A 329 -12.60 -25.27 -10.09
CA LEU A 329 -11.25 -25.19 -9.55
C LEU A 329 -10.26 -25.77 -10.56
N PRO A 330 -9.07 -25.15 -10.74
CA PRO A 330 -8.06 -25.70 -11.62
C PRO A 330 -7.52 -27.02 -11.06
N ALA A 331 -7.27 -27.99 -11.93
CA ALA A 331 -6.61 -29.23 -11.52
C ALA A 331 -5.23 -28.91 -10.88
N PRO A 332 -4.82 -29.59 -9.80
CA PRO A 332 -3.56 -29.29 -9.11
C PRO A 332 -2.33 -29.32 -10.02
N ALA A 333 -2.31 -30.22 -11.01
CA ALA A 333 -1.23 -30.30 -12.00
C ALA A 333 -1.17 -29.07 -12.91
N VAL A 334 -2.31 -28.61 -13.43
CA VAL A 334 -2.42 -27.39 -14.26
C VAL A 334 -1.98 -26.17 -13.45
N LEU A 335 -2.45 -26.07 -12.21
CA LEU A 335 -2.07 -24.97 -11.32
C LEU A 335 -0.57 -25.01 -10.99
N THR A 336 0.01 -26.19 -10.77
CA THR A 336 1.45 -26.32 -10.50
C THR A 336 2.26 -25.89 -11.72
N GLU A 337 1.91 -26.39 -12.90
CA GLU A 337 2.52 -26.06 -14.19
C GLU A 337 2.44 -24.55 -14.53
N ALA A 338 1.35 -23.89 -14.13
CA ALA A 338 1.18 -22.44 -14.30
C ALA A 338 2.17 -21.62 -13.46
N PHE A 339 2.60 -22.15 -12.31
CA PHE A 339 3.48 -21.44 -11.38
C PHE A 339 4.97 -21.76 -11.57
N LEU A 340 5.32 -22.75 -12.40
CA LEU A 340 6.71 -23.05 -12.75
C LEU A 340 7.35 -21.90 -13.56
N TRP A 341 8.62 -21.63 -13.26
CA TRP A 341 9.44 -20.65 -13.96
C TRP A 341 10.13 -21.33 -15.15
N GLU A 342 10.48 -20.54 -16.16
CA GLU A 342 11.20 -21.04 -17.32
C GLU A 342 12.36 -20.10 -17.66
N GLU A 343 13.51 -20.69 -17.96
CA GLU A 343 14.64 -19.95 -18.51
C GLU A 343 15.30 -20.69 -19.66
N ARG A 344 15.57 -19.98 -20.76
CA ARG A 344 16.24 -20.55 -21.93
C ARG A 344 17.75 -20.59 -21.75
N ARG A 345 18.34 -21.76 -21.98
CA ARG A 345 19.78 -22.01 -21.89
C ARG A 345 20.26 -22.85 -23.06
N THR A 346 21.51 -22.63 -23.46
CA THR A 346 22.16 -23.48 -24.46
C THR A 346 22.92 -24.59 -23.73
N VAL A 347 22.68 -25.83 -24.14
CA VAL A 347 23.40 -26.98 -23.59
C VAL A 347 24.84 -26.97 -24.10
N THR A 348 25.80 -27.11 -23.20
CA THR A 348 27.22 -27.14 -23.54
C THR A 348 27.59 -28.43 -24.29
N LYS A 349 28.79 -28.47 -24.89
CA LYS A 349 29.31 -29.69 -25.52
C LYS A 349 29.50 -30.86 -24.55
N THR A 350 29.58 -30.58 -23.25
CA THR A 350 29.70 -31.59 -22.19
C THR A 350 28.35 -32.01 -21.61
N ALA A 351 27.23 -31.76 -22.32
CA ALA A 351 25.87 -32.09 -21.88
C ALA A 351 25.48 -31.47 -20.52
N THR A 352 25.91 -30.23 -20.28
CA THR A 352 25.56 -29.48 -19.06
C THR A 352 24.86 -28.17 -19.36
N VAL A 353 24.08 -27.68 -18.39
CA VAL A 353 23.46 -26.35 -18.40
C VAL A 353 23.72 -25.64 -17.09
N SER A 354 23.85 -24.31 -17.13
CA SER A 354 24.00 -23.49 -15.94
C SER A 354 22.75 -22.67 -15.65
N LEU A 355 22.34 -22.66 -14.39
CA LEU A 355 21.15 -21.95 -13.91
C LEU A 355 21.42 -21.44 -12.49
N HIS A 356 21.36 -20.13 -12.26
CA HIS A 356 21.57 -19.48 -10.96
C HIS A 356 22.79 -19.97 -10.15
N SER A 357 23.95 -20.05 -10.79
CA SER A 357 25.21 -20.56 -10.20
C SER A 357 25.23 -22.06 -9.88
N ASN A 358 24.21 -22.80 -10.30
CA ASN A 358 24.21 -24.27 -10.30
C ASN A 358 24.54 -24.79 -11.71
N ILE A 359 25.00 -26.03 -11.76
CA ILE A 359 25.27 -26.78 -12.98
C ILE A 359 24.47 -28.08 -12.92
N TYR A 360 23.78 -28.39 -14.00
CA TYR A 360 22.99 -29.61 -14.16
C TYR A 360 23.48 -30.36 -15.38
N GLN A 361 23.45 -31.68 -15.30
CA GLN A 361 23.66 -32.58 -16.41
C GLN A 361 22.32 -32.86 -17.09
N VAL A 362 22.31 -32.85 -18.42
CA VAL A 362 21.13 -33.14 -19.25
C VAL A 362 21.44 -34.27 -20.21
N ASP A 363 20.43 -34.74 -20.94
CA ASP A 363 20.63 -35.75 -21.97
C ASP A 363 21.68 -35.27 -23.02
N PRO A 364 22.74 -36.04 -23.29
CA PRO A 364 23.76 -35.70 -24.28
C PRO A 364 23.22 -35.38 -25.68
N ILE A 365 22.06 -35.92 -26.07
CA ILE A 365 21.44 -35.63 -27.38
C ILE A 365 21.05 -34.15 -27.55
N LEU A 366 20.95 -33.43 -26.43
CA LEU A 366 20.60 -32.02 -26.39
C LEU A 366 21.83 -31.11 -26.53
N ALA A 367 23.06 -31.65 -26.58
CA ALA A 367 24.29 -30.86 -26.68
C ALA A 367 24.25 -29.88 -27.86
N GLY A 368 24.58 -28.61 -27.61
CA GLY A 368 24.53 -27.52 -28.59
C GLY A 368 23.13 -26.97 -28.90
N ARG A 369 22.05 -27.59 -28.39
CA ARG A 369 20.68 -27.09 -28.57
C ARG A 369 20.33 -26.05 -27.52
N LYS A 370 19.40 -25.15 -27.87
CA LYS A 370 18.77 -24.23 -26.92
C LYS A 370 17.55 -24.93 -26.32
N VAL A 371 17.55 -25.08 -25.00
CA VAL A 371 16.51 -25.76 -24.23
C VAL A 371 15.85 -24.79 -23.26
N GLU A 372 14.64 -25.13 -22.83
CA GLU A 372 13.86 -24.45 -21.82
C GLU A 372 14.02 -25.22 -20.51
N LEU A 373 14.55 -24.56 -19.48
CA LEU A 373 14.66 -25.12 -18.13
C LEU A 373 13.44 -24.68 -17.34
N VAL A 374 12.59 -25.63 -16.96
CA VAL A 374 11.35 -25.39 -16.21
C VAL A 374 11.54 -25.85 -14.77
N PHE A 375 11.28 -24.98 -13.79
CA PHE A 375 11.59 -25.26 -12.38
C PHE A 375 10.68 -24.52 -11.40
N ASP A 376 10.59 -25.00 -10.16
CA ASP A 376 9.98 -24.27 -9.06
C ASP A 376 10.99 -23.22 -8.54
N PRO A 377 10.66 -21.91 -8.49
CA PRO A 377 11.59 -20.90 -7.99
C PRO A 377 12.05 -21.15 -6.54
N PHE A 378 11.28 -21.88 -5.72
CA PHE A 378 11.65 -22.21 -4.35
C PHE A 378 12.47 -23.49 -4.22
N ASP A 379 12.55 -24.30 -5.29
CA ASP A 379 13.27 -25.56 -5.32
C ASP A 379 14.00 -25.76 -6.66
N LEU A 380 15.30 -25.48 -6.65
CA LEU A 380 16.19 -25.67 -7.80
C LEU A 380 16.80 -27.09 -7.85
N THR A 381 16.37 -28.03 -7.01
CA THR A 381 16.88 -29.42 -7.05
C THR A 381 16.21 -30.24 -8.15
N ALA A 382 14.99 -29.87 -8.54
CA ALA A 382 14.24 -30.48 -9.63
C ALA A 382 14.05 -29.48 -10.78
N VAL A 383 14.75 -29.71 -11.90
CA VAL A 383 14.66 -28.88 -13.11
C VAL A 383 14.27 -29.76 -14.29
N GLU A 384 13.11 -29.51 -14.88
CA GLU A 384 12.66 -30.17 -16.11
C GLU A 384 13.29 -29.50 -17.33
N VAL A 385 13.70 -30.29 -18.32
CA VAL A 385 14.26 -29.80 -19.58
C VAL A 385 13.23 -29.99 -20.67
N ARG A 386 12.90 -28.92 -21.39
CA ARG A 386 12.02 -28.95 -22.56
C ARG A 386 12.74 -28.47 -23.81
N LEU A 387 12.41 -29.07 -24.95
CA LEU A 387 12.86 -28.63 -26.26
C LEU A 387 11.62 -28.37 -27.11
N ASP A 388 11.45 -27.13 -27.56
CA ASP A 388 10.27 -26.68 -28.31
C ASP A 388 8.95 -27.01 -27.59
N GLY A 389 8.92 -26.81 -26.26
CA GLY A 389 7.78 -27.12 -25.39
C GLY A 389 7.60 -28.60 -25.05
N ILE A 390 8.37 -29.52 -25.65
CA ILE A 390 8.27 -30.96 -25.42
C ILE A 390 9.21 -31.37 -24.27
N PRO A 391 8.71 -32.06 -23.22
CA PRO A 391 9.55 -32.62 -22.17
C PRO A 391 10.62 -33.58 -22.71
N ARG A 392 11.87 -33.37 -22.30
CA ARG A 392 13.05 -34.19 -22.65
C ARG A 392 13.71 -34.83 -21.43
N GLY A 393 13.03 -34.80 -20.28
CA GLY A 393 13.50 -35.37 -19.03
C GLY A 393 13.92 -34.32 -18.02
N THR A 394 14.48 -34.78 -16.89
CA THR A 394 14.89 -33.94 -15.77
C THR A 394 16.40 -33.73 -15.79
N ALA A 395 16.85 -32.50 -15.57
CA ALA A 395 18.26 -32.18 -15.42
C ALA A 395 18.77 -32.69 -14.06
N VAL A 396 19.80 -33.53 -14.08
CA VAL A 396 20.38 -34.10 -12.86
C VAL A 396 21.34 -33.08 -12.25
N PRO A 397 21.20 -32.74 -10.95
CA PRO A 397 22.11 -31.81 -10.31
C PRO A 397 23.57 -32.31 -10.34
N HIS A 398 24.48 -31.54 -10.94
CA HIS A 398 25.90 -31.86 -11.02
C HIS A 398 26.73 -31.07 -10.01
N ARG A 399 26.47 -29.76 -9.90
CA ARG A 399 27.03 -28.90 -8.86
C ARG A 399 25.97 -27.91 -8.41
N VAL A 400 25.46 -28.09 -7.19
CA VAL A 400 24.45 -27.21 -6.59
C VAL A 400 25.10 -26.40 -5.48
N GLY A 401 25.09 -25.07 -5.64
CA GLY A 401 25.40 -24.15 -4.55
C GLY A 401 24.13 -23.53 -3.94
N ARG A 402 23.13 -23.22 -4.78
CA ARG A 402 21.88 -22.57 -4.37
C ARG A 402 20.69 -23.51 -4.54
N HIS A 403 19.85 -23.63 -3.53
CA HIS A 403 18.66 -24.50 -3.58
C HIS A 403 17.38 -23.74 -3.98
N ALA A 404 17.42 -22.42 -4.01
CA ALA A 404 16.29 -21.58 -4.41
C ALA A 404 16.77 -20.46 -5.34
N HIS A 405 15.86 -19.97 -6.19
CA HIS A 405 16.11 -18.85 -7.07
C HIS A 405 16.54 -17.61 -6.26
N PRO A 406 17.50 -16.78 -6.74
CA PRO A 406 17.99 -15.60 -5.99
C PRO A 406 16.91 -14.61 -5.54
N LYS A 407 15.81 -14.53 -6.29
CA LYS A 407 14.61 -13.73 -5.99
C LYS A 407 13.57 -14.44 -5.11
N ALA A 408 13.71 -15.75 -4.87
CA ALA A 408 12.81 -16.57 -4.07
C ALA A 408 13.44 -16.97 -2.73
N ARG A 409 14.07 -16.00 -2.04
CA ARG A 409 14.71 -16.27 -0.74
C ARG A 409 13.65 -16.68 0.29
N PRO A 410 13.89 -17.73 1.10
CA PRO A 410 12.98 -18.13 2.17
C PRO A 410 12.65 -16.94 3.08
N GLU A 411 11.36 -16.78 3.41
CA GLU A 411 10.90 -15.68 4.26
C GLU A 411 11.37 -15.89 5.71
N THR A 412 11.42 -17.15 6.13
CA THR A 412 11.95 -17.59 7.42
C THR A 412 13.42 -17.99 7.23
N PRO A 413 14.38 -17.24 7.78
CA PRO A 413 15.75 -17.72 7.85
C PRO A 413 15.77 -19.03 8.67
N PRO A 414 16.65 -19.99 8.35
CA PRO A 414 16.83 -21.15 9.21
C PRO A 414 17.11 -20.68 10.64
N PRO A 415 16.67 -21.43 11.66
CA PRO A 415 16.97 -21.08 13.04
C PRO A 415 18.48 -20.86 13.17
N PRO A 416 18.91 -19.86 13.96
CA PRO A 416 20.33 -19.65 14.20
C PRO A 416 20.93 -20.99 14.68
N PRO A 417 22.14 -21.34 14.21
CA PRO A 417 22.79 -22.55 14.66
C PRO A 417 22.81 -22.55 16.19
N VAL A 418 22.43 -23.67 16.80
CA VAL A 418 22.46 -23.82 18.25
C VAL A 418 23.88 -23.51 18.69
N SER A 419 24.02 -22.49 19.55
CA SER A 419 25.33 -22.15 20.11
C SER A 419 25.86 -23.39 20.80
N THR A 420 27.07 -23.81 20.43
CA THR A 420 27.74 -24.94 21.09
C THR A 420 28.05 -24.64 22.56
N GLY A 421 27.94 -23.36 22.98
CA GLY A 421 28.36 -22.89 24.29
C GLY A 421 29.89 -22.83 24.45
N ILE A 422 30.64 -23.24 23.42
CA ILE A 422 32.11 -23.31 23.46
C ILE A 422 32.68 -21.92 23.18
N ASN A 423 33.23 -21.29 24.22
CA ASN A 423 34.04 -20.08 24.09
C ASN A 423 35.52 -20.46 24.00
N TYR A 424 36.01 -20.60 22.77
CA TYR A 424 37.40 -21.02 22.50
C TYR A 424 38.43 -20.06 23.09
N ALA A 425 38.16 -18.75 23.09
CA ALA A 425 39.08 -17.77 23.70
C ALA A 425 39.22 -17.99 25.21
N ARG A 426 38.12 -18.34 25.89
CA ARG A 426 38.13 -18.68 27.32
C ARG A 426 38.90 -19.97 27.59
N LEU A 427 38.74 -20.98 26.73
CA LEU A 427 39.50 -22.24 26.84
C LEU A 427 41.00 -22.03 26.62
N LEU A 428 41.38 -21.16 25.68
CA LEU A 428 42.77 -20.78 25.46
C LEU A 428 43.36 -20.01 26.64
N ASP A 429 42.60 -19.10 27.25
CA ASP A 429 43.02 -18.35 28.43
C ASP A 429 43.20 -19.30 29.64
N GLU A 430 42.24 -20.18 29.90
CA GLU A 430 42.35 -21.21 30.95
C GLU A 430 43.56 -22.13 30.73
N ALA A 431 43.82 -22.55 29.50
CA ALA A 431 44.99 -23.36 29.15
C ALA A 431 46.31 -22.59 29.36
N HIS A 432 46.35 -21.31 28.96
CA HIS A 432 47.53 -20.46 29.13
C HIS A 432 47.82 -20.16 30.60
N GLN A 433 46.79 -19.87 31.41
CA GLN A 433 46.92 -19.70 32.86
C GLN A 433 47.36 -20.99 33.54
N GLY A 434 46.85 -22.15 33.10
CA GLY A 434 47.31 -23.46 33.58
C GLY A 434 48.79 -23.70 33.26
N GLU A 435 49.24 -23.34 32.07
CA GLU A 435 50.65 -23.46 31.68
C GLU A 435 51.56 -22.50 32.47
N LEU A 436 51.13 -21.26 32.66
CA LEU A 436 51.83 -20.27 33.49
C LEU A 436 51.93 -20.70 34.96
N ALA A 437 50.87 -21.31 35.51
CA ALA A 437 50.87 -21.83 36.87
C ALA A 437 51.80 -23.03 37.08
N GLN A 438 52.10 -23.79 36.01
CA GLN A 438 53.03 -24.93 36.05
C GLN A 438 54.49 -24.52 35.78
N ARG A 439 54.73 -23.32 35.22
CA ARG A 439 56.08 -22.80 35.03
C ARG A 439 56.61 -22.24 36.35
N VAL A 440 57.67 -22.87 36.86
CA VAL A 440 58.39 -22.41 38.06
C VAL A 440 58.76 -20.93 37.91
N ASN A 441 58.23 -20.10 38.79
CA ASN A 441 58.55 -18.67 38.84
C ASN A 441 59.95 -18.47 39.46
N TYR A 442 60.99 -18.58 38.62
CA TYR A 442 62.38 -18.39 39.06
C TYR A 442 62.65 -17.00 39.65
N ALA A 443 61.83 -15.98 39.34
CA ALA A 443 61.95 -14.66 39.94
C ALA A 443 61.51 -14.63 41.41
N ALA A 444 60.61 -15.54 41.84
CA ALA A 444 60.24 -15.72 43.25
C ALA A 444 61.31 -16.48 44.05
N LEU A 445 62.15 -17.29 43.39
CA LEU A 445 63.31 -17.94 43.98
C LEU A 445 64.54 -17.01 44.10
N ALA A 446 64.53 -15.87 43.41
CA ALA A 446 65.70 -15.00 43.24
C ALA A 446 65.56 -13.59 43.83
N GLY A 447 64.71 -13.37 44.85
CA GLY A 447 64.69 -12.05 45.48
C GLY A 447 63.80 -11.84 46.71
N ARG A 448 64.36 -12.03 47.90
CA ARG A 448 64.67 -10.96 48.89
C ARG A 448 65.35 -11.58 50.10
N GLY A 449 66.55 -11.09 50.39
CA GLY A 449 67.36 -11.53 51.50
C GLY A 449 66.74 -11.16 52.85
N ASP A 450 66.90 -12.08 53.78
CA ASP A 450 67.26 -11.78 55.16
C ASP A 450 68.27 -12.84 55.59
N ASN A 451 69.33 -12.38 56.24
CA ASN A 451 70.35 -13.18 56.91
C ASN A 451 69.72 -14.18 57.88
N ALA A 452 69.43 -15.38 57.40
CA ALA A 452 69.29 -16.56 58.23
C ALA A 452 70.44 -17.49 57.82
N GLU A 453 71.52 -17.44 58.60
CA GLU A 453 72.65 -18.36 58.52
C GLU A 453 72.13 -19.79 58.48
N ILE A 454 72.37 -20.50 57.37
CA ILE A 454 72.14 -21.93 57.27
C ILE A 454 73.39 -22.61 57.83
N PRO A 455 73.31 -23.37 58.93
CA PRO A 455 74.47 -24.05 59.50
C PRO A 455 75.04 -25.06 58.50
N GLY A 456 76.33 -24.98 58.19
CA GLY A 456 77.03 -25.95 57.32
C GLY A 456 77.23 -25.51 55.86
N GLN A 457 77.10 -24.23 55.53
CA GLN A 457 77.43 -23.74 54.19
C GLN A 457 78.94 -23.39 54.09
N LEU A 458 79.67 -24.20 53.30
CA LEU A 458 81.07 -23.97 52.95
C LEU A 458 81.23 -22.70 52.11
N ASP A 459 82.08 -21.77 52.57
CA ASP A 459 82.52 -20.64 51.76
C ASP A 459 83.53 -21.12 50.70
N LEU A 460 83.07 -21.16 49.45
CA LEU A 460 83.83 -21.64 48.30
C LEU A 460 84.94 -20.67 47.85
N LEU A 461 85.17 -19.55 48.55
CA LEU A 461 86.28 -18.62 48.26
C LEU A 461 87.39 -18.62 49.32
N THR A 462 87.19 -19.21 50.51
CA THR A 462 88.20 -19.25 51.57
C THR A 462 88.47 -20.65 52.12
N GLY A 463 87.57 -21.62 51.92
CA GLY A 463 87.81 -23.02 52.25
C GLY A 463 87.85 -23.35 53.75
N GLU A 464 87.42 -22.46 54.62
CA GLU A 464 87.27 -22.74 56.06
C GLU A 464 85.80 -22.93 56.44
N GLU A 465 85.54 -23.91 57.31
CA GLU A 465 84.21 -24.20 57.87
C GLU A 465 83.93 -23.23 59.03
N THR A 466 82.78 -22.55 59.01
CA THR A 466 82.35 -21.71 60.14
C THR A 466 82.12 -22.57 61.38
N ALA A 467 82.95 -22.36 62.41
CA ALA A 467 82.83 -23.02 63.69
C ALA A 467 81.58 -22.52 64.45
N ARG A 468 80.96 -23.47 65.19
CA ARG A 468 79.65 -23.39 65.86
C ARG A 468 79.30 -22.11 66.60
#